data_AF-A0A5K0XM64-F1
#
_entry.id   AF-A0A5K0XM64-F1
#
_cell.length_a   1.000
_cell.length_b   1.000
_cell.length_c   1.000
_cell.angle_alpha   90.00
_cell.angle_beta   90.00
_cell.angle_gamma   90.00
#
_symmetry.space_group_name_H-M   'P 1'
#
loop_
_entity.id
_entity.type
_entity.pdbx_description
1 polymer ?
#
loop_
_entity_poly.entity_id
_entity_poly.type
_entity_poly.pdbx_seq_one_letter_code
_entity_poly.pdbx_strand_id
1 'polypeptide(L)' 'MEEERLVQGQVEIFQQLFAFADSMLLKCAVELGIADIIHRNGRAMTLHQIAAELRRQLPASSPDISWLFRIMRL' A
#
# COMPACT_ATOMS: atom_id res chain seq x y z
N MET A 1 -22.62 -5.85 25.52
CA MET A 1 -22.45 -7.30 25.77
C MET A 1 -22.82 -8.19 24.58
N GLU A 2 -23.99 -8.08 23.94
CA GLU A 2 -24.29 -8.88 22.72
C GLU A 2 -24.01 -8.12 21.42
N GLU A 3 -24.40 -6.84 21.35
CA GLU A 3 -24.08 -5.97 20.21
C GLU A 3 -22.55 -5.86 19.98
N GLU A 4 -21.77 -5.67 21.04
CA GLU A 4 -20.29 -5.66 20.93
C GLU A 4 -19.73 -6.98 20.39
N ARG A 5 -20.33 -8.12 20.75
CA ARG A 5 -19.91 -9.44 20.24
C ARG A 5 -20.28 -9.61 18.77
N LEU A 6 -21.43 -9.08 18.34
CA LEU A 6 -21.81 -9.07 16.93
C LEU A 6 -20.89 -8.17 16.12
N VAL A 7 -20.56 -6.98 16.63
CA VAL A 7 -19.59 -6.07 15.99
C VAL A 7 -18.21 -6.74 15.89
N GLN A 8 -17.74 -7.38 16.96
CA GLN A 8 -16.47 -8.10 16.94
C GLN A 8 -16.48 -9.26 15.93
N GLY A 9 -17.55 -10.03 15.86
CA GLY A 9 -17.71 -11.08 14.85
C GLY A 9 -17.70 -10.54 13.42
N GLN A 10 -18.31 -9.37 13.18
CA GLN A 10 -18.25 -8.71 11.87
C GLN A 10 -16.82 -8.28 11.51
N VAL A 11 -16.05 -7.76 12.47
CA VAL A 11 -14.64 -7.40 12.26
C VAL A 11 -13.82 -8.62 11.85
N GLU A 12 -13.99 -9.75 12.54
CA GLU A 12 -13.27 -11.00 12.24
C GLU A 12 -13.62 -11.53 10.84
N ILE A 13 -14.90 -11.51 10.47
CA ILE A 13 -15.34 -11.90 9.13
C ILE A 13 -14.73 -10.99 8.06
N PHE A 14 -14.73 -9.67 8.27
CA PHE A 14 -14.14 -8.74 7.31
C PHE A 14 -12.63 -8.89 7.18
N GLN A 15 -11.92 -9.18 8.27
CA GLN A 15 -10.49 -9.47 8.21
C GLN A 15 -10.20 -10.67 7.30
N GLN A 16 -10.99 -11.75 7.41
CA GLN A 16 -10.84 -12.92 6.54
C GLN A 16 -11.25 -12.63 5.09
N LEU A 17 -12.37 -11.93 4.89
CA LEU A 17 -12.89 -11.58 3.57
C LEU A 17 -11.92 -10.70 2.78
N PHE A 18 -11.20 -9.80 3.46
CA PHE A 18 -10.25 -8.87 2.86
C PHE A 18 -8.78 -9.25 3.05
N ALA A 19 -8.46 -10.44 3.59
CA ALA A 19 -7.08 -10.89 3.80
C ALA A 19 -6.23 -10.91 2.49
N PHE A 20 -6.89 -11.02 1.33
CA PHE A 20 -6.21 -10.92 0.03
C PHE A 20 -5.64 -9.52 -0.25
N ALA A 21 -6.16 -8.48 0.40
CA ALA A 21 -5.74 -7.10 0.18
C ALA A 21 -4.26 -6.92 0.52
N ASP A 22 -3.79 -7.49 1.63
CA ASP A 22 -2.37 -7.41 2.03
C ASP A 22 -1.45 -8.05 0.98
N SER A 23 -1.85 -9.21 0.45
CA SER A 23 -1.13 -9.89 -0.63
C SER A 23 -1.09 -9.05 -1.92
N MET A 24 -2.20 -8.41 -2.26
CA MET A 24 -2.27 -7.51 -3.43
C MET A 24 -1.43 -6.25 -3.24
N LEU A 25 -1.40 -5.70 -2.03
CA LEU A 25 -0.63 -4.49 -1.71
C LEU A 25 0.88 -4.79 -1.73
N LEU A 26 1.29 -5.95 -1.21
CA LEU A 26 2.65 -6.44 -1.34
C LEU A 26 3.03 -6.64 -2.82
N LYS A 27 2.16 -7.29 -3.60
CA LYS A 27 2.36 -7.46 -5.04
C LYS A 27 2.54 -6.11 -5.74
N CYS A 28 1.69 -5.12 -5.47
CA CYS A 28 1.82 -3.78 -6.03
C CYS A 28 3.14 -3.12 -5.63
N ALA A 29 3.59 -3.24 -4.37
CA ALA A 29 4.85 -2.66 -3.93
C ALA A 29 6.06 -3.28 -4.66
N VAL A 30 6.00 -4.58 -4.97
CA VAL A 30 6.99 -5.31 -5.77
C VAL A 30 6.94 -4.90 -7.24
N GLU A 31 5.76 -4.88 -7.87
CA GLU A 31 5.59 -4.53 -9.28
C GLU A 31 5.98 -3.07 -9.58
N LEU A 32 5.76 -2.17 -8.61
CA LEU A 32 6.20 -0.77 -8.68
C LEU A 32 7.68 -0.57 -8.33
N GLY A 33 8.39 -1.62 -7.90
CA GLY A 33 9.81 -1.55 -7.54
C GLY A 33 10.09 -0.57 -6.39
N ILE A 34 9.17 -0.42 -5.44
CA ILE A 34 9.29 0.58 -4.35
C ILE A 34 10.54 0.33 -3.51
N ALA A 35 10.80 -0.94 -3.18
CA ALA A 35 11.98 -1.33 -2.42
C ALA A 35 13.28 -0.94 -3.14
N ASP A 36 13.35 -1.18 -4.46
CA ASP A 36 14.51 -0.82 -5.27
C ASP A 36 14.69 0.70 -5.37
N ILE A 37 13.60 1.46 -5.49
CA ILE A 37 13.63 2.92 -5.47
C ILE A 37 14.27 3.44 -4.17
N ILE A 38 13.83 2.91 -3.03
CA ILE A 38 14.37 3.30 -1.71
C ILE A 38 15.84 2.88 -1.60
N HIS A 39 16.16 1.65 -1.99
CA HIS A 39 17.52 1.11 -1.92
C HIS A 39 18.50 1.93 -2.77
N ARG A 40 18.15 2.27 -4.02
CA ARG A 40 18.98 3.08 -4.92
C ARG A 40 19.24 4.49 -4.40
N ASN A 41 18.30 5.06 -3.63
CA ASN A 41 18.48 6.38 -3.02
C ASN A 41 19.32 6.35 -1.74
N GLY A 42 19.51 5.18 -1.12
CA GLY A 42 20.40 4.98 0.03
C GLY A 42 20.00 5.71 1.32
N ARG A 43 18.77 6.24 1.37
CA ARG A 43 18.24 7.01 2.51
C ARG A 43 16.73 6.87 2.62
N ALA A 44 16.19 7.24 3.79
CA ALA A 44 14.75 7.40 3.95
C ALA A 44 14.21 8.43 2.94
N MET A 45 13.09 8.10 2.29
CA MET A 45 12.45 8.92 1.27
C MET A 45 11.07 9.37 1.72
N THR A 46 10.68 10.58 1.34
CA THR A 46 9.30 11.03 1.52
C THR A 46 8.39 10.43 0.46
N LEU A 47 7.09 10.34 0.74
CA LEU A 47 6.10 9.85 -0.21
C LEU A 47 6.14 10.61 -1.54
N HIS A 48 6.36 11.93 -1.49
CA HIS A 48 6.50 12.78 -2.68
C HIS A 48 7.73 12.42 -3.51
N GLN A 49 8.86 12.10 -2.87
CA GLN A 49 10.07 11.67 -3.56
C GLN A 49 9.88 10.32 -4.25
N ILE A 50 9.21 9.37 -3.59
CA ILE A 50 8.87 8.07 -4.18
C ILE A 50 7.92 8.26 -5.37
N ALA A 51 6.87 9.07 -5.23
CA ALA A 51 5.93 9.36 -6.32
C ALA A 51 6.62 10.04 -7.52
N ALA A 52 7.58 10.94 -7.28
CA ALA A 52 8.37 11.56 -8.33
C ALA A 52 9.28 10.56 -9.05
N GLU A 53 9.87 9.60 -8.32
CA GLU A 53 10.66 8.52 -8.91
C GLU A 53 9.80 7.58 -9.77
N LEU A 54 8.62 7.20 -9.27
CA LEU A 54 7.66 6.40 -10.04
C LEU A 54 7.19 7.11 -11.32
N ARG A 55 6.95 8.43 -11.26
CA ARG A 55 6.63 9.25 -12.45
C ARG A 55 7.71 9.22 -13.52
N ARG A 56 8.98 9.12 -13.13
CA ARG A 56 10.09 9.04 -14.08
C ARG A 56 10.16 7.69 -14.78
N GLN A 57 9.70 6.62 -14.13
CA GLN A 57 9.80 5.25 -14.61
C GLN A 57 8.57 4.79 -15.41
N LEU A 58 7.37 5.31 -15.10
CA LEU A 58 6.14 4.91 -15.78
C LEU A 58 5.80 5.82 -16.98
N PRO A 59 5.50 5.25 -18.17
CA PRO A 59 5.31 6.01 -19.41
C PRO A 59 4.02 6.86 -19.50
N ALA A 60 3.00 6.63 -18.67
CA ALA A 60 1.83 7.51 -18.55
C ALA A 60 0.98 7.16 -17.32
N SER A 61 0.34 8.18 -16.73
CA SER A 61 -0.54 8.14 -15.55
C SER A 61 0.14 7.62 -14.29
N SER A 62 0.91 8.49 -13.63
CA SER A 62 1.39 8.17 -12.29
C SER A 62 0.21 7.92 -11.35
N PRO A 63 0.25 6.86 -10.52
CA PRO A 63 -0.77 6.65 -9.52
C PRO A 63 -0.92 7.91 -8.65
N ASP A 64 -2.16 8.27 -8.33
CA ASP A 64 -2.43 9.33 -7.36
C ASP A 64 -1.61 9.07 -6.09
N ILE A 65 -0.96 10.11 -5.58
CA ILE A 65 -0.15 10.04 -4.38
C ILE A 65 -0.95 9.49 -3.18
N SER A 66 -2.28 9.66 -3.19
CA SER A 66 -3.22 9.10 -2.23
C SER A 66 -3.23 7.57 -2.23
N TRP A 67 -3.09 6.92 -3.39
CA TRP A 67 -2.98 5.47 -3.49
C TRP A 67 -1.62 4.98 -3.00
N LEU A 68 -0.55 5.67 -3.39
CA LEU A 68 0.79 5.36 -2.88
C LEU A 68 0.85 5.47 -1.36
N PHE A 69 0.21 6.49 -0.77
CA PHE A 69 0.10 6.62 0.68
C PHE A 69 -0.57 5.39 1.32
N ARG A 70 -1.67 4.89 0.73
CA ARG A 70 -2.38 3.71 1.23
C ARG A 70 -1.52 2.45 1.18
N ILE A 71 -0.76 2.26 0.10
CA ILE A 71 0.15 1.12 -0.06
C ILE A 71 1.27 1.17 0.98
N MET A 72 1.83 2.35 1.25
CA MET A 72 2.99 2.53 2.13
C MET A 72 2.66 2.59 3.64
N ARG A 73 1.37 2.64 4.02
CA ARG A 73 0.95 2.78 5.41
C ARG A 73 0.72 1.44 6.13
N LEU A 74 0.44 0.39 5.37
CA LEU A 74 0.10 -0.92 5.91
C LEU A 74 1.31 -1.61 6.54
#